data_AF-A0AAV6WRM6-F1
#
_entry.id   AF-A0AAV6WRM6-F1
#
_cell.length_a   1.000
_cell.length_b   1.000
_cell.length_c   1.000
_cell.angle_alpha   90.00
_cell.angle_beta   90.00
_cell.angle_gamma   90.00
#
_symmetry.space_group_name_H-M   'P 1'
#
loop_
_entity.id
_entity.type
_entity.pdbx_description
1 polymer ?
#
loop_
_entity_poly.entity_id
_entity_poly.type
_entity_poly.pdbx_seq_one_letter_code
_entity_poly.pdbx_strand_id
1 'polypeptide(L)'
;MPMASSSVNVDGQKETIPPVKTHNYFSSLWADMSFSFDKQVQEGYAEAIETVKEEVRIMVMAKDSKPKDKMMLIDTLERLGLAYHFEQEIEHQIERIFKFHAQDDNDL
;
A
#
# COMPACT_ATOMS: atom_id res chain seq x y z
N MET A 1 42.91 21.72 -73.38
CA MET A 1 43.61 20.42 -73.49
C MET A 1 43.66 19.78 -72.10
N PRO A 2 43.34 18.48 -71.98
CA PRO A 2 43.03 17.77 -70.72
C PRO A 2 44.24 17.02 -70.15
N MET A 3 44.13 16.52 -68.90
CA MET A 3 44.56 15.18 -68.40
C MET A 3 44.25 15.16 -66.89
N ALA A 4 43.93 14.06 -66.19
CA ALA A 4 43.29 12.78 -66.43
C ALA A 4 42.98 12.27 -65.02
N SER A 5 41.91 11.50 -64.87
CA SER A 5 41.33 11.04 -63.61
C SER A 5 42.25 10.14 -62.78
N SER A 6 42.01 10.08 -61.46
CA SER A 6 42.19 8.84 -60.73
C SER A 6 41.09 8.68 -59.67
N SER A 7 40.26 7.66 -59.86
CA SER A 7 39.26 7.20 -58.90
C SER A 7 39.94 6.40 -57.79
N VAL A 8 39.63 6.72 -56.55
CA VAL A 8 39.62 5.72 -55.48
C VAL A 8 38.16 5.47 -55.13
N ASN A 9 37.70 4.27 -55.52
CA ASN A 9 36.45 3.70 -55.07
C ASN A 9 36.56 3.46 -53.55
N VAL A 10 35.85 4.27 -52.77
CA VAL A 10 35.51 3.88 -51.41
C VAL A 10 34.24 3.06 -51.51
N ASP A 11 34.41 1.73 -51.52
CA ASP A 11 33.33 0.78 -51.32
C ASP A 11 32.71 1.07 -49.95
N GLY A 12 31.64 1.87 -49.97
CA GLY A 12 30.87 2.22 -48.79
C GLY A 12 30.14 0.96 -48.32
N GLN A 13 30.74 0.28 -47.34
CA GLN A 13 30.06 -0.78 -46.62
C GLN A 13 28.78 -0.22 -46.00
N LYS A 14 27.65 -0.52 -46.63
CA LYS A 14 26.31 -0.29 -46.11
C LYS A 14 26.04 -1.30 -45.00
N GLU A 15 26.64 -1.08 -43.83
CA GLU A 15 26.19 -1.74 -42.61
C GLU A 15 24.72 -1.40 -42.41
N THR A 16 23.88 -2.40 -42.70
CA THR A 16 22.44 -2.30 -42.53
C THR A 16 22.19 -2.47 -41.05
N ILE A 17 22.13 -1.35 -40.31
CA ILE A 17 21.71 -1.35 -38.91
C ILE A 17 20.33 -2.04 -38.89
N PRO A 18 20.17 -3.20 -38.24
CA PRO A 18 18.86 -3.86 -38.16
C PRO A 18 17.88 -2.88 -37.51
N PRO A 19 16.60 -2.82 -37.96
CA PRO A 19 15.64 -1.88 -37.42
C PRO A 19 15.59 -2.04 -35.90
N VAL A 20 15.88 -0.95 -35.19
CA VAL A 20 15.74 -0.88 -33.74
C VAL A 20 14.31 -1.28 -33.43
N LYS A 21 14.12 -2.44 -32.78
CA LYS A 21 12.82 -2.83 -32.24
C LYS A 21 12.48 -1.84 -31.13
N THR A 22 11.78 -0.76 -31.49
CA THR A 22 11.17 0.13 -30.52
C THR A 22 10.09 -0.68 -29.82
N HIS A 23 10.41 -1.20 -28.64
CA HIS A 23 9.42 -1.76 -27.75
C HIS A 23 8.50 -0.59 -27.36
N ASN A 24 7.28 -0.58 -27.86
CA ASN A 24 6.24 0.32 -27.38
C ASN A 24 5.88 -0.14 -25.96
N TYR A 25 6.72 0.25 -24.99
CA TYR A 25 6.33 0.23 -23.60
C TYR A 25 5.11 1.14 -23.50
N PHE A 26 3.99 0.60 -23.00
CA PHE A 26 2.80 1.38 -22.73
C PHE A 26 3.22 2.61 -21.92
N SER A 27 2.85 3.80 -22.39
CA SER A 27 2.97 5.03 -21.59
C SER A 27 2.34 4.73 -20.23
N SER A 28 3.04 5.01 -19.13
CA SER A 28 2.49 4.70 -17.82
C SER A 28 1.15 5.44 -17.70
N LEU A 29 0.10 4.71 -17.32
CA LEU A 29 -1.26 5.27 -17.13
C LEU A 29 -1.26 6.41 -16.09
N TRP A 30 -0.19 6.51 -15.32
CA TRP A 30 0.04 7.47 -14.25
C TRP A 30 0.99 8.61 -14.64
N ALA A 31 1.52 8.64 -15.87
CA ALA A 31 2.52 9.62 -16.32
C ALA A 31 2.06 11.07 -16.16
N ASP A 32 0.76 11.32 -16.32
CA ASP A 32 0.11 12.62 -16.26
C ASP A 32 -0.70 12.82 -14.95
N MET A 33 -0.60 11.89 -13.99
CA MET A 33 -1.33 12.04 -12.75
C MET A 33 -0.58 13.00 -11.82
N SER A 34 -0.85 14.29 -11.96
CA SER A 34 -0.41 15.29 -11.00
C SER A 34 -1.27 15.18 -9.74
N PHE A 35 -0.71 14.62 -8.66
CA PHE A 35 -1.34 14.61 -7.36
C PHE A 35 -1.20 15.98 -6.70
N SER A 36 -2.23 16.81 -6.79
CA SER A 36 -2.35 18.01 -5.96
C SER A 36 -3.17 17.66 -4.72
N PHE A 37 -2.53 17.67 -3.56
CA PHE A 37 -3.21 17.49 -2.28
C PHE A 37 -3.48 18.85 -1.67
N ASP A 38 -4.76 19.15 -1.43
CA ASP A 38 -5.16 20.32 -0.66
C ASP A 38 -4.79 20.08 0.82
N LYS A 39 -3.85 20.89 1.32
CA LYS A 39 -3.33 20.80 2.69
C LYS A 39 -4.43 21.01 3.74
N GLN A 40 -5.39 21.90 3.49
CA GLN A 40 -6.49 22.15 4.42
C GLN A 40 -7.42 20.94 4.50
N VAL A 41 -7.69 20.31 3.36
CA VAL A 41 -8.48 19.08 3.31
C VAL A 41 -7.74 17.93 4.01
N GLN A 42 -6.42 17.82 3.82
CA GLN A 42 -5.61 16.81 4.47
C GLN A 42 -5.58 16.97 6.00
N GLU A 43 -5.45 18.21 6.49
CA GLU A 43 -5.49 18.53 7.93
C GLU A 43 -6.86 18.16 8.53
N GLY A 44 -7.96 18.48 7.82
CA GLY A 44 -9.30 18.08 8.26
C GLY A 44 -9.48 16.56 8.35
N TYR A 45 -8.96 15.80 7.39
CA TYR A 45 -8.97 14.35 7.47
C TYR A 45 -8.12 13.81 8.62
N ALA A 46 -6.95 14.40 8.89
CA ALA A 46 -6.09 13.97 9.99
C ALA A 46 -6.80 14.12 11.35
N GLU A 47 -7.50 15.23 11.58
CA GLU A 47 -8.28 15.46 12.81
C GLU A 47 -9.44 14.46 12.95
N ALA A 48 -10.17 14.21 11.86
CA ALA A 48 -11.25 13.22 11.84
C ALA A 48 -10.74 11.81 12.11
N ILE A 49 -9.59 11.43 11.54
CA ILE A 49 -8.95 10.13 11.75
C ILE A 49 -8.57 9.94 13.22
N GLU A 50 -7.96 10.93 13.86
CA GLU A 50 -7.59 10.81 15.29
C GLU A 50 -8.84 10.65 16.18
N THR A 51 -9.93 11.35 15.86
CA THR A 51 -11.20 11.20 16.57
C THR A 51 -11.75 9.77 16.44
N VAL A 52 -11.87 9.27 15.21
CA VAL A 52 -12.40 7.91 14.96
C VAL A 52 -11.48 6.85 15.56
N LYS A 53 -10.17 7.06 15.53
CA LYS A 53 -9.20 6.13 16.12
C LYS A 53 -9.38 6.00 17.63
N GLU A 54 -9.67 7.09 18.34
CA GLU A 54 -9.98 7.02 19.77
C GLU A 54 -11.30 6.29 20.04
N GLU A 55 -12.34 6.53 19.24
CA GLU A 55 -13.61 5.81 19.37
C GLU A 55 -13.41 4.29 19.19
N VAL A 56 -12.64 3.88 18.18
CA VAL A 56 -12.30 2.48 17.95
C VAL A 56 -11.49 1.90 19.12
N ARG A 57 -10.53 2.64 19.68
CA ARG A 57 -9.77 2.22 20.86
C ARG A 57 -10.70 1.92 22.03
N ILE A 58 -11.66 2.80 22.30
CA ILE A 58 -12.68 2.60 23.35
C ILE A 58 -13.50 1.33 23.08
N MET A 59 -13.92 1.10 21.84
CA MET A 59 -14.68 -0.10 21.46
C MET A 59 -13.87 -1.38 21.67
N VAL A 60 -12.59 -1.40 21.29
CA VAL A 60 -11.69 -2.54 21.51
C VAL A 60 -11.53 -2.81 23.02
N MET A 61 -11.34 -1.77 23.83
CA MET A 61 -11.08 -1.90 25.26
C MET A 61 -12.33 -2.10 26.13
N ALA A 62 -13.54 -1.95 25.57
CA ALA A 62 -14.80 -2.04 26.28
C ALA A 62 -14.89 -3.35 27.10
N LYS A 63 -15.18 -3.23 28.40
CA LYS A 63 -15.22 -4.40 29.30
C LYS A 63 -16.50 -5.24 29.13
N ASP A 64 -17.61 -4.58 28.80
CA ASP A 64 -18.95 -5.17 28.80
C ASP A 64 -19.35 -5.78 27.44
N SER A 65 -18.48 -5.70 26.43
CA SER A 65 -18.71 -6.31 25.12
C SER A 65 -18.57 -7.82 25.17
N LYS A 66 -19.45 -8.57 24.50
CA LYS A 66 -19.32 -10.03 24.37
C LYS A 66 -18.02 -10.39 23.63
N PRO A 67 -17.33 -11.49 24.00
CA PRO A 67 -16.10 -11.91 23.33
C PRO A 67 -16.24 -12.05 21.80
N LYS A 68 -17.38 -12.57 21.34
CA LYS A 68 -17.68 -12.70 19.91
C LYS A 68 -17.69 -11.36 19.17
N ASP A 69 -18.37 -10.36 19.74
CA ASP A 69 -18.50 -9.04 19.12
C ASP A 69 -17.14 -8.34 19.07
N LYS A 70 -16.31 -8.54 20.10
CA LYS A 70 -14.93 -8.06 20.13
C LYS A 70 -14.05 -8.73 19.07
N MET A 71 -14.16 -10.04 18.90
CA MET A 71 -13.41 -10.76 17.87
C MET A 71 -13.81 -10.31 16.46
N MET A 72 -15.10 -10.02 16.24
CA MET A 72 -15.58 -9.44 14.97
C MET A 72 -15.00 -8.05 14.70
N LEU A 73 -14.88 -7.21 15.73
CA LEU A 73 -14.24 -5.90 15.60
C LEU A 73 -12.76 -6.05 15.21
N ILE A 74 -12.03 -6.97 15.85
CA ILE A 74 -10.62 -7.24 15.54
C ILE A 74 -10.46 -7.75 14.10
N ASP A 75 -11.23 -8.75 13.66
CA ASP A 75 -11.21 -9.26 12.27
C ASP A 75 -11.49 -8.14 11.25
N THR A 76 -12.43 -7.24 11.58
CA THR A 76 -12.73 -6.08 10.73
C THR A 76 -11.53 -5.13 10.62
N LEU A 77 -10.85 -4.82 11.74
CA LEU A 77 -9.67 -3.96 11.73
C LEU A 77 -8.50 -4.56 10.96
N GLU A 78 -8.29 -5.88 11.06
CA GLU A 78 -7.26 -6.59 10.31
C GLU A 78 -7.55 -6.58 8.80
N ARG A 79 -8.79 -6.87 8.39
CA ARG A 79 -9.20 -6.85 6.97
C ARG A 79 -9.14 -5.46 6.35
N LEU A 80 -9.34 -4.42 7.14
CA LEU A 80 -9.18 -3.02 6.72
C LEU A 80 -7.71 -2.57 6.70
N GLY A 81 -6.77 -3.37 7.22
CA GLY A 81 -5.37 -2.98 7.36
C GLY A 81 -5.15 -1.89 8.41
N LEU A 82 -6.05 -1.73 9.38
CA LEU A 82 -6.00 -0.71 10.42
C LEU A 82 -5.54 -1.26 11.77
N ALA A 83 -5.38 -2.58 11.90
CA ALA A 83 -5.00 -3.24 13.15
C ALA A 83 -3.67 -2.72 13.74
N TYR A 84 -2.73 -2.26 12.90
CA TYR A 84 -1.43 -1.72 13.35
C TYR A 84 -1.55 -0.49 14.27
N HIS A 85 -2.69 0.21 14.24
CA HIS A 85 -2.94 1.33 15.15
C HIS A 85 -3.34 0.90 16.57
N PHE A 86 -3.64 -0.38 16.78
CA PHE A 86 -4.24 -0.92 18.00
C PHE A 86 -3.56 -2.20 18.49
N GLU A 87 -2.31 -2.47 18.09
CA GLU A 87 -1.63 -3.76 18.34
C GLU A 87 -1.65 -4.13 19.82
N GLN A 88 -1.33 -3.18 20.70
CA GLN A 88 -1.28 -3.40 22.15
C GLN A 88 -2.67 -3.66 22.73
N GLU A 89 -3.68 -2.89 22.32
CA GLU A 89 -5.05 -3.06 22.77
C GLU A 89 -5.59 -4.41 22.32
N ILE A 90 -5.34 -4.81 21.06
CA ILE A 90 -5.77 -6.09 20.51
C ILE A 90 -5.12 -7.25 21.27
N GLU A 91 -3.80 -7.24 21.44
CA GLU A 91 -3.05 -8.28 22.18
C GLU A 91 -3.60 -8.44 23.59
N HIS A 92 -3.77 -7.34 24.32
CA HIS A 92 -4.29 -7.36 25.68
C HIS A 92 -5.71 -7.94 25.76
N GLN A 93 -6.58 -7.63 24.81
CA GLN A 93 -7.94 -8.16 24.81
C GLN A 93 -7.98 -9.65 24.46
N ILE A 94 -7.17 -10.10 23.50
CA ILE A 94 -7.05 -11.51 23.15
C ILE A 94 -6.58 -12.31 24.37
N GLU A 95 -5.53 -11.86 25.06
CA GLU A 95 -5.07 -12.51 26.28
C GLU A 95 -6.16 -12.62 27.35
N ARG A 96 -6.92 -11.54 27.56
CA ARG A 96 -7.98 -11.50 28.56
C ARG A 96 -9.09 -12.50 28.23
N ILE A 97 -9.47 -12.63 26.96
CA ILE A 97 -10.45 -13.63 26.51
C ILE A 97 -9.93 -15.05 26.80
N PHE A 98 -8.68 -15.34 26.44
CA PHE A 98 -8.08 -16.67 26.70
C PHE A 98 -7.98 -17.00 28.19
N LYS A 99 -7.54 -16.06 29.03
CA LYS A 99 -7.43 -16.24 30.48
C LYS A 99 -8.79 -16.51 31.13
N PHE A 100 -9.85 -15.82 30.67
CA PHE A 100 -11.21 -16.04 31.15
C PHE A 100 -11.66 -17.49 30.91
N HIS A 101 -11.47 -18.01 29.70
CA HIS A 101 -11.81 -19.39 29.37
C HIS A 101 -10.98 -20.43 30.15
N ALA A 102 -9.70 -20.15 30.40
CA ALA A 102 -8.84 -21.07 31.15
C ALA A 102 -9.15 -21.14 32.67
N GLN A 103 -9.81 -20.13 33.25
CA GLN A 103 -10.26 -20.18 34.64
C GLN A 103 -11.56 -20.98 34.78
N ASP A 104 -12.49 -20.85 33.83
CA ASP A 104 -13.76 -21.59 33.86
C ASP A 104 -13.54 -23.12 33.82
N ASP A 105 -12.48 -23.59 33.14
CA ASP A 105 -12.15 -25.02 33.04
C ASP A 105 -11.43 -25.59 34.29
N ASN A 106 -10.90 -24.75 35.18
CA ASN A 106 -10.16 -25.20 36.38
C ASN A 106 -11.03 -25.24 37.66
N ASP A 107 -12.25 -24.74 37.62
CA ASP A 107 -13.22 -24.76 38.73
C ASP A 107 -14.22 -25.95 38.63
N LEU A 108 -13.90 -26.99 37.84
CA LEU A 108 -14.68 -28.24 37.70
C LEU A 108 -13.98 -29.46 38.33
#